data_AF-A0A932Q0R2-F1
#
_entry.id   AF-A0A932Q0R2-F1
#
_cell.length_a   1.000
_cell.length_b   1.000
_cell.length_c   1.000
_cell.angle_alpha   90.00
_cell.angle_beta   90.00
_cell.angle_gamma   90.00
#
_symmetry.space_group_name_H-M   'P 1'
#
loop_
_entity.id
_entity.type
_entity.pdbx_description
1 polymer ?
#
loop_
_entity_poly.entity_id
_entity_poly.type
_entity_poly.pdbx_seq_one_letter_code
_entity_poly.pdbx_strand_id
1 'polypeptide(L)'
;MSSRHPANREHTEKFLRALGERFKKPARIYLVGGTSLVWEGFREQSLDVDVSFEVDDADHGKFVQTIRELKDELIINVEEVSPADFIPLPSGARDRAVFIGRYGSLDIFHFDFYS
;
A
#
# COMPACT_ATOMS: atom_id res chain seq x y z
N MET A 1 -15.96 -1.15 18.29
CA MET A 1 -15.70 -0.22 17.17
C MET A 1 -14.22 0.09 17.21
N SER A 2 -13.46 -0.24 16.17
CA SER A 2 -12.01 0.03 16.14
C SER A 2 -11.79 1.54 16.12
N SER A 3 -11.07 2.07 17.11
CA SER A 3 -10.74 3.50 17.27
C SER A 3 -9.53 3.90 16.43
N ARG A 4 -9.50 3.49 15.15
CA ARG A 4 -8.40 3.83 14.24
C ARG A 4 -8.72 5.10 13.47
N HIS A 5 -7.70 5.89 13.20
CA HIS A 5 -7.85 7.16 12.50
C HIS A 5 -8.08 6.93 11.00
N PRO A 6 -8.94 7.73 10.35
CA PRO A 6 -8.98 7.80 8.89
C PRO A 6 -7.58 8.10 8.34
N ALA A 7 -7.19 7.42 7.26
CA ALA A 7 -5.90 7.58 6.63
C ALA A 7 -5.92 8.72 5.61
N ASN A 8 -5.09 9.74 5.83
CA ASN A 8 -4.78 10.77 4.84
C ASN A 8 -3.41 10.50 4.19
N ARG A 9 -2.96 11.40 3.31
CA ARG A 9 -1.67 11.27 2.63
C ARG A 9 -0.48 11.22 3.61
N GLU A 10 -0.50 12.05 4.65
CA GLU A 10 0.57 12.07 5.66
C GLU A 10 0.65 10.74 6.43
N HIS A 11 -0.48 10.15 6.80
CA HIS A 11 -0.53 8.83 7.42
C HIS A 11 0.04 7.75 6.48
N THR A 12 -0.32 7.81 5.19
CA THR A 12 0.20 6.88 4.17
C THR A 12 1.70 7.03 3.99
N GLU A 13 2.23 8.25 3.89
CA GLU A 13 3.68 8.50 3.80
C GLU A 13 4.43 8.03 5.05
N LYS A 14 3.87 8.27 6.26
CA LYS A 14 4.45 7.77 7.52
C LYS A 14 4.51 6.25 7.54
N PHE A 15 3.45 5.58 7.11
CA PHE A 15 3.41 4.12 6.99
C PHE A 15 4.48 3.61 6.01
N LEU A 16 4.55 4.15 4.79
CA LEU A 16 5.51 3.72 3.77
C LEU A 16 6.96 3.93 4.23
N ARG A 17 7.23 5.07 4.91
CA ARG A 17 8.55 5.36 5.49
C ARG A 17 8.93 4.35 6.57
N ALA A 18 8.03 4.11 7.54
CA ALA A 18 8.28 3.16 8.61
C ALA A 18 8.44 1.73 8.08
N LEU A 19 7.68 1.35 7.05
CA LEU A 19 7.80 0.05 6.38
C LEU A 19 9.16 -0.08 5.69
N GLY A 20 9.61 0.92 4.94
CA GLY A 20 10.95 0.92 4.31
C GLY A 20 12.10 0.99 5.32
N GLU A 21 11.84 1.52 6.51
CA GLU A 21 12.78 1.51 7.63
C GLU A 21 12.91 0.13 8.29
N ARG A 22 11.86 -0.69 8.32
CA ARG A 22 11.88 -2.01 8.98
C ARG A 22 12.11 -3.18 8.02
N PHE A 23 11.52 -3.11 6.84
CA PHE A 23 11.65 -4.14 5.82
C PHE A 23 12.76 -3.78 4.83
N LYS A 24 13.92 -4.44 4.99
CA LYS A 24 15.16 -4.16 4.24
C LYS A 24 15.35 -5.05 3.00
N LYS A 25 14.28 -5.71 2.55
CA LYS A 25 14.29 -6.57 1.37
C LYS A 25 13.53 -5.89 0.23
N PRO A 26 13.87 -6.16 -1.04
CA PRO A 26 13.11 -5.63 -2.16
C PRO A 26 11.64 -6.05 -2.08
N ALA A 27 10.74 -5.10 -2.32
CA ALA A 27 9.34 -5.39 -2.55
C ALA A 27 8.73 -4.29 -3.43
N ARG A 28 7.68 -4.66 -4.15
CA ARG A 28 6.87 -3.73 -4.95
C ARG A 28 5.55 -3.55 -4.25
N ILE A 29 5.15 -2.31 -3.98
CA ILE A 29 3.90 -1.98 -3.32
C ILE A 29 3.05 -1.13 -4.24
N TYR A 30 1.77 -1.45 -4.35
CA TYR A 30 0.79 -0.71 -5.12
C TYR A 30 -0.21 -0.07 -4.16
N LEU A 31 -0.39 1.25 -4.27
CA LEU A 31 -1.53 1.94 -3.66
C LEU A 31 -2.77 1.64 -4.52
N VAL A 32 -3.86 1.26 -3.86
CA VAL A 32 -5.09 0.82 -4.53
C VAL A 32 -6.25 1.74 -4.14
N GLY A 33 -7.21 1.91 -5.04
CA GLY A 33 -8.51 2.51 -4.75
C GLY A 33 -8.46 3.82 -3.98
N GLY A 34 -9.07 3.83 -2.78
CA GLY A 34 -9.20 5.02 -1.95
C GLY A 34 -7.85 5.64 -1.57
N THR A 35 -6.82 4.82 -1.41
CA THR A 35 -5.47 5.28 -1.05
C THR A 35 -4.82 6.07 -2.18
N SER A 36 -4.98 5.61 -3.42
CA SER A 36 -4.52 6.35 -4.61
C SER A 36 -5.25 7.69 -4.76
N LEU A 37 -6.56 7.73 -4.51
CA LEU A 37 -7.33 8.98 -4.55
C LEU A 37 -6.90 9.97 -3.46
N VAL A 38 -6.58 9.49 -2.26
CA VAL A 38 -6.03 10.32 -1.18
C VAL A 38 -4.65 10.86 -1.55
N TRP A 39 -3.79 9.99 -2.09
CA TRP A 39 -2.42 10.35 -2.45
C TRP A 39 -2.35 11.46 -3.50
N GLU A 40 -3.17 11.36 -4.54
CA GLU A 40 -3.29 12.32 -5.63
C GLU A 40 -4.09 13.58 -5.26
N GLY A 41 -4.66 13.64 -4.05
CA GLY A 41 -5.40 14.81 -3.57
C GLY A 41 -6.83 14.93 -4.09
N PHE A 42 -7.40 13.88 -4.67
CA PHE A 42 -8.82 13.84 -5.07
C PHE A 42 -9.78 13.71 -3.90
N ARG A 43 -9.31 13.25 -2.74
CA ARG A 43 -10.05 13.18 -1.47
C ARG A 43 -9.10 13.40 -0.29
N GLU A 44 -9.62 13.93 0.82
CA GLU A 44 -8.78 14.26 1.98
C GLU A 44 -8.35 13.03 2.79
N GLN A 45 -9.20 12.02 2.91
CA GLN A 45 -8.97 10.83 3.74
C GLN A 45 -9.71 9.59 3.24
N SER A 46 -9.20 8.40 3.54
CA SER A 46 -9.83 7.08 3.39
C SER A 46 -10.02 6.41 4.75
N LEU A 47 -10.86 5.37 4.81
CA LEU A 47 -11.00 4.58 6.03
C LEU A 47 -9.70 3.82 6.33
N ASP A 48 -9.08 3.28 5.29
CA ASP A 48 -7.94 2.38 5.36
C ASP A 48 -6.86 2.78 4.35
N VAL A 49 -5.63 2.32 4.59
CA VAL A 49 -4.54 2.31 3.61
C VAL A 49 -4.58 0.97 2.87
N ASP A 50 -5.10 1.01 1.66
CA ASP A 50 -5.28 -0.11 0.74
C ASP A 50 -3.99 -0.33 -0.07
N VAL A 51 -3.39 -1.51 0.10
CA VAL A 51 -2.18 -1.90 -0.63
C VAL A 51 -2.31 -3.28 -1.26
N SER A 52 -1.71 -3.45 -2.43
CA SER A 52 -1.29 -4.75 -2.95
C SER A 52 0.23 -4.78 -2.99
N PHE A 53 0.85 -5.96 -2.93
CA PHE A 53 2.30 -6.05 -2.94
C PHE A 53 2.83 -7.31 -3.60
N GLU A 54 4.07 -7.23 -4.02
CA GLU A 54 4.88 -8.34 -4.51
C GLU A 54 6.17 -8.39 -3.70
N VAL A 55 6.40 -9.54 -3.10
CA VAL A 55 7.54 -9.82 -2.23
C VAL A 55 7.97 -11.26 -2.48
N ASP A 56 9.26 -11.55 -2.36
CA ASP A 56 9.75 -12.92 -2.47
C ASP A 56 9.07 -13.82 -1.43
N ASP A 57 8.70 -15.05 -1.81
CA ASP A 57 7.99 -16.02 -0.95
C ASP A 57 8.70 -16.25 0.39
N ALA A 58 10.03 -16.26 0.38
CA ALA A 58 10.86 -16.43 1.57
C ALA A 58 10.73 -15.27 2.58
N ASP A 59 10.36 -14.08 2.11
CA ASP A 59 10.23 -12.86 2.92
C ASP A 59 8.75 -12.47 3.17
N HIS A 60 7.78 -13.12 2.52
CA HIS A 60 6.35 -12.81 2.62
C HIS A 60 5.83 -12.76 4.07
N GLY A 61 6.12 -13.79 4.87
CA GLY A 61 5.68 -13.86 6.26
C GLY A 61 6.22 -12.69 7.11
N LYS A 62 7.47 -12.30 6.88
CA LYS A 62 8.10 -11.16 7.55
C LYS A 62 7.48 -9.84 7.11
N PHE A 63 7.17 -9.70 5.82
CA PHE A 63 6.53 -8.51 5.26
C PHE A 63 5.16 -8.27 5.89
N VAL A 64 4.29 -9.30 5.88
CA VAL A 64 2.94 -9.24 6.48
C VAL A 64 3.01 -8.95 7.98
N GLN A 65 3.94 -9.58 8.70
CA GLN A 65 4.15 -9.31 10.13
C GLN A 65 4.54 -7.84 10.37
N THR A 66 5.43 -7.28 9.54
CA THR A 66 5.86 -5.88 9.65
C THR A 66 4.69 -4.92 9.43
N ILE A 67 3.82 -5.20 8.46
CA ILE A 67 2.60 -4.39 8.23
C ILE A 67 1.67 -4.46 9.43
N ARG A 68 1.47 -5.65 10.03
CA ARG A 68 0.60 -5.82 11.20
C ARG A 68 1.07 -4.99 12.39
N GLU A 69 2.37 -5.03 12.68
CA GLU A 69 2.98 -4.23 13.76
C GLU A 69 2.80 -2.72 13.50
N LEU A 70 3.11 -2.26 12.28
CA LEU A 70 2.99 -0.85 11.91
C LEU A 70 1.56 -0.33 11.94
N LYS A 71 0.58 -1.15 11.55
CA LYS A 71 -0.84 -0.81 11.63
C LYS A 71 -1.26 -0.45 13.06
N ASP A 72 -0.81 -1.23 14.03
CA ASP A 72 -1.15 -1.02 15.44
C ASP A 72 -0.35 0.15 16.05
N GLU A 73 0.93 0.29 15.71
CA GLU A 73 1.77 1.38 16.20
C GLU A 73 1.39 2.75 15.65
N LEU A 74 0.99 2.83 14.39
CA LEU A 74 0.58 4.07 13.73
C LEU A 74 -0.90 4.39 13.94
N ILE A 75 -1.67 3.48 14.56
CA ILE A 75 -3.10 3.65 14.86
C ILE A 75 -3.92 3.94 13.59
N ILE A 76 -3.55 3.27 12.49
CA ILE A 76 -4.25 3.31 11.20
C ILE A 76 -4.77 1.92 10.86
N ASN A 77 -5.67 1.81 9.88
CA ASN A 77 -5.94 0.55 9.22
C ASN A 77 -5.07 0.42 7.96
N VAL A 78 -4.58 -0.80 7.72
CA VAL A 78 -3.93 -1.19 6.47
C VAL A 78 -4.58 -2.48 6.01
N GLU A 79 -5.07 -2.50 4.78
CA GLU A 79 -5.72 -3.65 4.16
C GLU A 79 -4.93 -4.12 2.94
N GLU A 80 -4.77 -5.44 2.84
CA GLU A 80 -4.25 -6.07 1.64
C GLU A 80 -5.42 -6.32 0.70
N VAL A 81 -5.42 -5.64 -0.45
CA VAL A 81 -6.50 -5.69 -1.42
C VAL A 81 -5.96 -5.46 -2.82
N SER A 82 -6.42 -6.25 -3.79
CA SER A 82 -6.08 -6.09 -5.20
C SER A 82 -7.36 -5.97 -6.05
N PRO A 83 -7.38 -5.11 -7.10
CA PRO A 83 -8.47 -5.15 -8.08
C PRO A 83 -8.67 -6.55 -8.70
N ALA A 84 -7.62 -7.38 -8.75
CA ALA A 84 -7.67 -8.75 -9.24
C ALA A 84 -8.58 -9.68 -8.42
N ASP A 85 -8.86 -9.33 -7.16
CA ASP A 85 -9.74 -10.10 -6.27
C ASP A 85 -11.22 -9.91 -6.63
N PHE A 86 -11.54 -8.87 -7.41
CA PHE A 86 -12.91 -8.48 -7.73
C PHE A 86 -13.22 -8.53 -9.23
N ILE A 87 -12.21 -8.30 -10.08
CA ILE A 87 -12.38 -8.28 -11.53
C ILE A 87 -11.22 -8.98 -12.26
N PRO A 88 -11.44 -9.46 -13.50
CA PRO A 88 -10.35 -9.84 -14.38
C PRO A 88 -9.52 -8.61 -14.75
N LEU A 89 -8.20 -8.68 -14.56
CA LEU A 89 -7.32 -7.57 -14.90
C LEU A 89 -7.17 -7.43 -16.43
N PRO A 90 -7.23 -6.20 -16.97
CA PRO A 90 -6.89 -5.95 -18.37
C PRO A 90 -5.43 -6.30 -18.66
N SER A 91 -5.16 -6.76 -19.89
CA SER A 91 -3.79 -7.03 -20.35
C SER A 91 -2.89 -5.80 -20.14
N GLY A 92 -1.68 -6.02 -19.63
CA GLY A 92 -0.71 -4.95 -19.35
C GLY A 92 -1.01 -4.11 -18.10
N ALA A 93 -1.95 -4.50 -17.23
CA ALA A 93 -2.23 -3.76 -15.98
C ALA A 93 -0.95 -3.52 -15.15
N ARG A 94 -0.09 -4.54 -15.01
CA ARG A 94 1.20 -4.43 -14.33
C ARG A 94 2.13 -3.36 -14.95
N ASP A 95 2.13 -3.24 -16.27
CA ASP A 95 3.01 -2.32 -17.00
C ASP A 95 2.50 -0.88 -16.93
N ARG A 96 1.19 -0.70 -16.70
CA ARG A 96 0.56 0.61 -16.50
C ARG A 96 0.61 1.13 -15.06
N ALA A 97 1.13 0.34 -14.12
CA ALA A 97 1.35 0.81 -12.75
C ALA A 97 2.28 2.04 -12.74
N VAL A 98 1.85 3.11 -12.07
CA VAL A 98 2.55 4.41 -12.11
C VAL A 98 3.50 4.50 -10.93
N PHE A 99 4.81 4.66 -11.19
CA PHE A 99 5.80 4.80 -10.12
C PHE A 99 5.60 6.11 -9.34
N ILE A 100 5.56 5.99 -8.01
CA ILE A 100 5.41 7.11 -7.07
C ILE A 100 6.77 7.51 -6.50
N GLY A 101 7.54 6.51 -6.03
CA GLY A 101 8.77 6.76 -5.31
C GLY A 101 9.32 5.52 -4.61
N ARG A 102 10.42 5.69 -3.89
CA ARG A 102 11.11 4.61 -3.17
C ARG A 102 11.26 4.94 -1.69
N TYR A 103 10.94 3.97 -0.84
CA TYR A 103 11.16 4.03 0.61
C TYR A 103 12.05 2.86 1.04
N GLY A 104 13.33 3.13 1.30
CA GLY A 104 14.30 2.06 1.54
C GLY A 104 14.44 1.15 0.31
N SER A 105 14.10 -0.13 0.47
CA SER A 105 14.12 -1.14 -0.62
C SER A 105 12.75 -1.36 -1.26
N LEU A 106 11.76 -0.54 -0.92
CA LEU A 106 10.38 -0.66 -1.41
C LEU A 106 10.16 0.30 -2.57
N ASP A 107 9.75 -0.23 -3.73
CA ASP A 107 9.28 0.59 -4.84
C ASP A 107 7.76 0.72 -4.77
N ILE A 108 7.29 1.97 -4.74
CA ILE A 108 5.87 2.29 -4.57
C ILE A 108 5.29 2.74 -5.90
N PHE A 109 4.12 2.21 -6.22
CA PHE A 109 3.37 2.49 -7.43
C PHE A 109 1.91 2.82 -7.07
N HIS A 110 1.21 3.53 -7.94
CA HIS A 110 -0.23 3.33 -8.05
C HIS A 110 -0.49 2.04 -8.81
N PHE A 111 -1.50 1.29 -8.37
CA PHE A 111 -2.07 0.26 -9.24
C PHE A 111 -2.62 0.90 -10.53
N ASP A 112 -2.77 0.10 -11.59
CA ASP A 112 -3.34 0.54 -12.86
C ASP A 112 -4.68 1.27 -12.67
N PHE A 113 -4.75 2.55 -13.08
CA PHE A 113 -5.97 3.37 -12.98
C PHE A 113 -7.09 2.93 -13.94
N TYR A 114 -6.82 1.97 -14.83
CA TYR A 114 -7.81 1.38 -15.74
C TYR A 114 -8.34 0.01 -15.27
N SER A 115 -7.94 -0.42 -14.07
CA SER A 115 -8.40 -1.64 -13.40
C SER A 115 -9.40 -1.33 -12.28
#